data_AF-A0A2C9LQJ3-F1
#
_entry.id   AF-A0A2C9LQJ3-F1
#
_cell.length_a   1.000
_cell.length_b   1.000
_cell.length_c   1.000
_cell.angle_alpha   90.00
_cell.angle_beta   90.00
_cell.angle_gamma   90.00
#
_symmetry.space_group_name_H-M   'P 1'
#
loop_
_entity.id
_entity.type
_entity.pdbx_description
1 polymer ?
#
loop_
_entity_poly.entity_id
_entity_poly.type
_entity_poly.pdbx_seq_one_letter_code
_entity_poly.pdbx_strand_id
1 'polypeptide(L)'
;MNIEETESAIPNIECSRDMSKTSQAKFNRALRNAIYGTFTEFIHAETIVHMMRKRCPNLLVDRDIEAVRKKSEVEGNIKASEELLARLARCDNWFSRLIDCLMDDEVKQSHVAKILLKIQAELLQEPEKVTFSILLYAISYM
;
A
#
# COMPACT_ATOMS: atom_id res chain seq x y z
N MET A 1 -35.78 4.23 58.75
CA MET A 1 -34.39 4.70 58.64
C MET A 1 -34.07 4.77 57.17
N ASN A 2 -33.87 6.00 56.67
CA ASN A 2 -33.18 6.26 55.41
C ASN A 2 -31.69 5.98 55.59
N ILE A 3 -31.02 5.71 54.45
CA ILE A 3 -29.58 5.71 54.13
C ILE A 3 -29.39 4.54 53.14
N GLU A 4 -28.78 4.63 51.96
CA GLU A 4 -28.21 5.69 51.14
C GLU A 4 -28.07 5.10 49.72
N GLU A 5 -28.05 5.99 48.73
CA GLU A 5 -27.74 5.72 47.34
C GLU A 5 -26.35 5.09 47.17
N THR A 6 -26.23 4.11 46.27
CA THR A 6 -25.04 4.00 45.43
C THR A 6 -25.47 3.65 44.01
N GLU A 7 -25.68 4.68 43.21
CA GLU A 7 -25.49 4.64 41.78
C GLU A 7 -24.06 4.18 41.51
N SER A 8 -23.87 2.96 40.99
CA SER A 8 -22.65 2.59 40.30
C SER A 8 -22.95 2.60 38.81
N ALA A 9 -22.87 3.81 38.24
CA ALA A 9 -22.69 4.01 36.82
C ALA A 9 -21.32 3.44 36.43
N ILE A 10 -21.29 2.25 35.81
CA ILE A 10 -20.14 1.82 35.02
C ILE A 10 -20.35 2.37 33.61
N PRO A 11 -19.53 3.32 33.14
CA PRO A 11 -19.64 3.82 31.79
C PRO A 11 -19.19 2.77 30.78
N ASN A 12 -20.02 2.65 29.75
CA ASN A 12 -19.81 2.08 28.43
C ASN A 12 -18.33 1.88 28.04
N ILE A 13 -17.88 0.62 27.91
CA ILE A 13 -16.65 0.29 27.20
C ILE A 13 -17.03 -0.22 25.81
N GLU A 14 -17.49 0.68 24.95
CA GLU A 14 -17.38 0.50 23.50
C GLU A 14 -16.07 1.12 23.04
N CYS A 15 -14.96 0.42 23.21
CA CYS A 15 -13.69 0.89 22.65
C CYS A 15 -12.76 -0.29 22.37
N SER A 16 -13.05 -1.10 21.36
CA SER A 16 -12.11 -2.14 20.92
C SER A 16 -12.16 -2.52 19.44
N ARG A 17 -13.02 -1.92 18.60
CA ARG A 17 -13.08 -2.27 17.16
C ARG A 17 -12.31 -1.34 16.22
N ASP A 18 -12.02 -0.09 16.60
CA ASP A 18 -11.43 0.90 15.68
C ASP A 18 -9.89 1.02 15.71
N MET A 19 -9.20 0.39 16.66
CA MET A 19 -7.73 0.46 16.73
C MET A 19 -7.03 -0.35 15.63
N SER A 20 -7.68 -1.38 15.07
CA SER A 20 -7.10 -2.26 14.03
C SER A 20 -6.93 -1.56 12.68
N LYS A 21 -7.93 -0.79 12.23
CA LYS A 21 -7.94 -0.16 10.89
C LYS A 21 -6.96 1.00 10.80
N THR A 22 -6.84 1.77 11.87
CA THR A 22 -5.93 2.93 11.94
C THR A 22 -4.46 2.50 11.88
N SER A 23 -4.11 1.35 12.50
CA SER A 23 -2.77 0.78 12.43
C SER A 23 -2.43 0.31 11.00
N GLN A 24 -3.35 -0.39 10.36
CA GLN A 24 -3.18 -0.88 8.99
C GLN A 24 -3.06 0.26 7.97
N ALA A 25 -3.85 1.33 8.09
CA ALA A 25 -3.75 2.49 7.20
C ALA A 25 -2.41 3.22 7.35
N LYS A 26 -1.88 3.35 8.58
CA LYS A 26 -0.55 3.90 8.84
C LYS A 26 0.54 3.03 8.20
N PHE A 27 0.46 1.71 8.36
CA PHE A 27 1.39 0.78 7.74
C PHE A 27 1.34 0.86 6.21
N ASN A 28 0.15 0.84 5.60
CA ASN A 28 -0.01 0.98 4.15
C ASN A 28 0.61 2.28 3.63
N ARG A 29 0.46 3.39 4.37
CA ARG A 29 1.08 4.67 4.01
C ARG A 29 2.61 4.58 4.10
N ALA A 30 3.15 4.00 5.17
CA ALA A 30 4.59 3.84 5.33
C ALA A 30 5.18 2.94 4.23
N LEU A 31 4.52 1.82 3.93
CA LEU A 31 4.92 0.89 2.87
C LEU A 31 4.86 1.56 1.49
N ARG A 32 3.77 2.29 1.18
CA ARG A 32 3.65 3.08 -0.04
C ARG A 32 4.83 4.03 -0.22
N ASN A 33 5.18 4.76 0.83
CA ASN A 33 6.29 5.71 0.78
C ASN A 33 7.63 4.99 0.58
N ALA A 34 7.82 3.85 1.27
CA ALA A 34 9.06 3.09 1.21
C ALA A 34 9.32 2.48 -0.17
N ILE A 35 8.27 2.00 -0.85
CA ILE A 35 8.39 1.39 -2.18
C ILE A 35 8.28 2.38 -3.33
N TYR A 36 7.97 3.65 -3.06
CA TYR A 36 7.60 4.64 -4.07
C TYR A 36 8.59 4.69 -5.24
N GLY A 37 9.87 4.91 -4.95
CA GLY A 37 10.91 5.06 -5.97
C GLY A 37 11.02 3.82 -6.87
N THR A 38 11.21 2.65 -6.26
CA THR A 38 11.28 1.37 -6.96
C THR A 38 10.01 1.10 -7.77
N PHE A 39 8.83 1.42 -7.22
CA PHE A 39 7.56 1.22 -7.93
C PHE A 39 7.49 2.11 -9.17
N THR A 40 7.73 3.41 -9.04
CA THR A 40 7.60 4.35 -10.16
C THR A 40 8.66 4.17 -11.25
N GLU A 41 9.83 3.65 -10.89
CA GLU A 41 10.94 3.43 -11.81
C GLU A 41 10.75 2.15 -12.65
N PHE A 42 10.36 1.04 -12.02
CA PHE A 42 10.36 -0.27 -12.68
C PHE A 42 8.99 -0.75 -13.15
N ILE A 43 7.89 -0.19 -12.62
CA ILE A 43 6.55 -0.70 -12.89
C ILE A 43 5.86 0.14 -13.97
N HIS A 44 5.33 -0.57 -14.98
CA HIS A 44 4.43 0.00 -15.97
C HIS A 44 2.99 -0.12 -15.49
N ALA A 45 2.35 1.03 -15.25
CA ALA A 45 1.05 1.09 -14.59
C ALA A 45 -0.04 0.34 -15.38
N GLU A 46 -0.06 0.48 -16.71
CA GLU A 46 -1.06 -0.18 -17.56
C GLU A 46 -0.95 -1.70 -17.56
N THR A 47 0.26 -2.23 -17.59
CA THR A 47 0.52 -3.68 -17.50
C THR A 47 -0.01 -4.24 -16.19
N ILE A 48 0.28 -3.58 -15.07
CA ILE A 48 -0.18 -4.03 -13.75
C ILE A 48 -1.70 -3.88 -13.63
N VAL A 49 -2.29 -2.79 -14.12
CA VAL A 49 -3.74 -2.61 -14.13
C VAL A 49 -4.44 -3.72 -14.93
N HIS A 50 -3.91 -4.08 -16.10
CA HIS A 50 -4.44 -5.19 -16.90
C HIS A 50 -4.38 -6.51 -16.11
N MET A 51 -3.24 -6.82 -15.50
CA MET A 51 -3.05 -8.05 -14.74
C MET A 51 -3.88 -8.10 -13.47
N MET A 52 -4.02 -6.98 -12.76
CA MET A 52 -4.89 -6.87 -11.60
C MET A 52 -6.35 -7.05 -11.96
N ARG A 53 -6.80 -6.54 -13.11
CA ARG A 53 -8.17 -6.81 -13.59
C ARG A 53 -8.39 -8.30 -13.88
N LYS A 54 -7.38 -8.98 -14.42
CA LYS A 54 -7.43 -10.42 -14.76
C LYS A 54 -7.38 -11.31 -13.51
N ARG A 55 -6.52 -11.02 -12.54
CA ARG A 55 -6.24 -11.87 -11.37
C ARG A 55 -7.02 -11.45 -10.12
N CYS A 56 -7.29 -10.16 -9.96
CA CYS A 56 -7.86 -9.54 -8.76
C CYS A 56 -8.98 -8.55 -9.12
N PRO A 57 -10.08 -9.00 -9.75
CA PRO A 57 -11.09 -8.12 -10.36
C PRO A 57 -11.77 -7.16 -9.36
N ASN A 58 -11.71 -7.46 -8.07
CA ASN A 58 -12.34 -6.65 -7.01
C ASN A 58 -11.38 -5.65 -6.35
N LEU A 59 -10.10 -5.61 -6.73
CA LEU A 59 -9.10 -4.76 -6.07
C LEU A 59 -9.16 -3.31 -6.57
N LEU A 60 -9.44 -3.11 -7.85
CA LEU A 60 -9.57 -1.81 -8.51
C LEU A 60 -10.91 -1.75 -9.22
N VAL A 61 -11.68 -0.69 -9.01
CA VAL A 61 -12.93 -0.49 -9.76
C VAL A 61 -12.63 0.13 -11.13
N ASP A 62 -13.56 0.05 -12.08
CA ASP A 62 -13.36 0.61 -13.44
C ASP A 62 -12.99 2.11 -13.41
N ARG A 63 -13.50 2.87 -12.43
CA ARG A 63 -13.12 4.28 -12.23
C ARG A 63 -11.64 4.45 -11.86
N ASP A 64 -11.08 3.53 -11.09
CA ASP A 64 -9.66 3.56 -10.72
C ASP A 64 -8.78 3.27 -11.94
N ILE A 65 -9.16 2.25 -12.70
CA ILE A 65 -8.49 1.84 -13.94
C ILE A 65 -8.45 2.99 -14.94
N GLU A 66 -9.59 3.65 -15.14
CA GLU A 66 -9.72 4.77 -16.06
C GLU A 66 -8.86 5.98 -15.64
N ALA A 67 -8.81 6.27 -14.33
CA ALA A 67 -7.97 7.36 -13.84
C ALA A 67 -6.48 7.11 -14.06
N VAL A 68 -6.02 5.87 -13.87
CA VAL A 68 -4.62 5.48 -14.14
C VAL A 68 -4.31 5.58 -15.63
N ARG A 69 -5.20 5.09 -16.50
CA ARG A 69 -5.04 5.19 -17.96
C ARG A 69 -4.97 6.63 -18.43
N LYS A 70 -5.91 7.46 -18.01
CA LYS A 70 -5.93 8.88 -18.36
C LYS A 70 -4.65 9.60 -17.94
N LYS A 71 -4.10 9.27 -16.76
CA LYS A 71 -2.80 9.81 -16.33
C LYS A 71 -1.64 9.30 -17.16
N SER A 72 -1.65 8.03 -17.57
CA SER A 72 -0.65 7.47 -18.48
C SER A 72 -0.62 8.22 -19.81
N GLU A 73 -1.80 8.49 -20.38
CA GLU A 73 -1.95 9.19 -21.65
C GLU A 73 -1.52 10.66 -21.60
N VAL A 74 -1.81 11.37 -20.50
CA VAL A 74 -1.56 12.82 -20.38
C VAL A 74 -0.19 13.15 -19.79
N GLU A 75 0.23 12.40 -18.77
CA GLU A 75 1.38 12.73 -17.93
C GLU A 75 2.49 11.66 -17.97
N GLY A 76 2.26 10.53 -18.67
CA GLY A 76 3.21 9.44 -18.82
C GLY A 76 3.20 8.43 -17.66
N ASN A 77 3.99 7.36 -17.84
CA ASN A 77 3.97 6.19 -16.97
C ASN A 77 4.30 6.49 -15.51
N ILE A 78 5.24 7.41 -15.23
CA ILE A 78 5.63 7.74 -13.85
C ILE A 78 4.39 8.24 -13.07
N LYS A 79 3.66 9.20 -13.63
CA LYS A 79 2.46 9.78 -13.00
C LYS A 79 1.31 8.79 -12.93
N ALA A 80 1.20 7.88 -13.89
CA ALA A 80 0.27 6.76 -13.84
C ALA A 80 0.61 5.77 -12.71
N SER A 81 1.89 5.44 -12.53
CA SER A 81 2.37 4.54 -11.47
C SER A 81 2.19 5.16 -10.08
N GLU A 82 2.44 6.47 -9.94
CA GLU A 82 2.12 7.22 -8.72
C GLU A 82 0.63 7.12 -8.36
N GLU A 83 -0.26 7.28 -9.35
CA GLU A 83 -1.70 7.19 -9.18
C GLU A 83 -2.14 5.77 -8.81
N LEU A 84 -1.62 4.77 -9.52
CA LEU A 84 -1.89 3.36 -9.25
C LEU A 84 -1.52 3.00 -7.81
N LEU A 85 -0.30 3.38 -7.39
CA LEU A 85 0.18 3.10 -6.04
C LEU A 85 -0.65 3.83 -4.97
N ALA A 86 -1.08 5.07 -5.23
CA ALA A 86 -1.96 5.82 -4.34
C ALA A 86 -3.34 5.17 -4.15
N ARG A 87 -3.88 4.55 -5.21
CA ARG A 87 -5.15 3.82 -5.15
C ARG A 87 -5.02 2.49 -4.45
N LEU A 88 -4.00 1.71 -4.82
CA LEU A 88 -3.74 0.40 -4.21
C LEU A 88 -3.57 0.49 -2.70
N ALA A 89 -2.83 1.48 -2.19
CA ALA A 89 -2.60 1.65 -0.76
C ALA A 89 -3.88 1.86 0.10
N ARG A 90 -5.02 2.16 -0.54
CA ARG A 90 -6.33 2.29 0.14
C ARG A 90 -7.07 0.97 0.26
N CYS A 91 -6.68 -0.05 -0.51
CA CYS A 91 -7.34 -1.34 -0.54
C CYS A 91 -6.73 -2.29 0.50
N ASP A 92 -7.55 -3.18 1.06
CA ASP A 92 -7.04 -4.24 1.92
C ASP A 92 -6.26 -5.28 1.11
N ASN A 93 -5.19 -5.82 1.69
CA ASN A 93 -4.33 -6.83 1.06
C ASN A 93 -3.73 -6.43 -0.30
N TRP A 94 -3.71 -5.14 -0.63
CA TRP A 94 -3.22 -4.65 -1.92
C TRP A 94 -1.78 -5.09 -2.24
N PHE A 95 -0.92 -5.13 -1.21
CA PHE A 95 0.49 -5.42 -1.38
C PHE A 95 0.72 -6.89 -1.76
N SER A 96 0.06 -7.84 -1.09
CA SER A 96 0.18 -9.25 -1.47
C SER A 96 -0.33 -9.49 -2.90
N ARG A 97 -1.45 -8.85 -3.28
CA ARG A 97 -1.97 -8.93 -4.65
C ARG A 97 -1.03 -8.32 -5.69
N LEU A 98 -0.35 -7.23 -5.35
CA LEU A 98 0.67 -6.64 -6.21
C LEU A 98 1.84 -7.61 -6.39
N ILE A 99 2.33 -8.24 -5.32
CA ILE A 99 3.41 -9.23 -5.40
C ILE A 99 2.99 -10.41 -6.28
N ASP A 100 1.78 -10.95 -6.10
CA ASP A 100 1.25 -12.03 -6.95
C ASP A 100 1.26 -11.64 -8.43
N CYS A 101 0.88 -10.40 -8.75
CA CYS A 101 0.90 -9.89 -10.14
C CYS A 101 2.33 -9.75 -10.68
N LEU A 102 3.27 -9.26 -9.87
CA LEU A 102 4.65 -9.06 -10.29
C LEU A 102 5.41 -10.38 -10.46
N MET A 103 5.04 -11.40 -9.71
CA MET A 103 5.57 -12.75 -9.82
C MET A 103 4.96 -13.56 -10.97
N ASP A 104 3.91 -13.04 -11.63
CA ASP A 104 3.28 -13.71 -12.77
C ASP A 104 4.26 -13.82 -13.96
N ASP A 105 4.30 -14.98 -14.59
CA ASP A 105 5.16 -15.28 -15.74
C ASP A 105 4.88 -14.38 -16.94
N GLU A 106 3.66 -13.83 -17.05
CA GLU A 106 3.29 -12.86 -18.09
C GLU A 106 3.94 -11.47 -17.84
N VAL A 107 4.17 -11.10 -16.57
CA VAL A 107 4.69 -9.78 -16.19
C VAL A 107 6.22 -9.76 -16.12
N LYS A 108 6.85 -10.89 -15.77
CA LYS A 108 8.32 -11.06 -15.69
C LYS A 108 9.03 -10.05 -14.78
N GLN A 109 8.35 -9.53 -13.76
CA GLN A 109 8.90 -8.58 -12.79
C GLN A 109 9.17 -9.22 -11.41
N SER A 110 9.48 -10.52 -11.39
CA SER A 110 9.77 -11.26 -10.16
C SER A 110 10.97 -10.68 -9.37
N HIS A 111 11.93 -10.05 -10.05
CA HIS A 111 13.03 -9.34 -9.41
C HIS A 111 12.55 -8.10 -8.63
N VAL A 112 11.62 -7.32 -9.21
CA VAL A 112 10.98 -6.17 -8.54
C VAL A 112 10.20 -6.67 -7.34
N ALA A 113 9.41 -7.74 -7.50
CA ALA A 113 8.65 -8.34 -6.39
C ALA A 113 9.55 -8.69 -5.19
N LYS A 114 10.73 -9.27 -5.44
CA LYS A 114 11.71 -9.59 -4.39
C LYS A 114 12.26 -8.33 -3.69
N ILE A 115 12.54 -7.26 -4.44
CA ILE A 115 12.97 -5.98 -3.86
C ILE A 115 11.86 -5.40 -2.97
N LEU A 116 10.62 -5.39 -3.45
CA LEU A 116 9.48 -4.87 -2.68
C LEU A 116 9.25 -5.66 -1.39
N LEU A 117 9.33 -7.00 -1.45
CA LEU A 117 9.24 -7.86 -0.26
C LEU A 117 10.36 -7.58 0.75
N LYS A 118 11.57 -7.31 0.28
CA LYS A 118 12.69 -6.92 1.14
C LYS A 118 12.39 -5.60 1.87
N ILE A 119 11.90 -4.58 1.15
CA ILE A 119 11.49 -3.30 1.73
C ILE A 119 10.39 -3.49 2.78
N GLN A 120 9.40 -4.34 2.50
CA GLN A 120 8.35 -4.66 3.47
C GLN A 120 8.93 -5.31 4.74
N ALA A 121 9.85 -6.27 4.58
CA ALA A 121 10.49 -6.95 5.71
C ALA A 121 11.32 -5.98 6.57
N GLU A 122 12.07 -5.07 5.95
CA GLU A 122 12.82 -4.01 6.63
C GLU A 122 11.89 -3.08 7.41
N LEU A 123 10.76 -2.68 6.81
CA LEU A 123 9.76 -1.83 7.46
C LEU A 123 9.09 -2.51 8.67
N LEU A 124 8.93 -3.83 8.64
CA LEU A 124 8.39 -4.61 9.75
C LEU A 124 9.39 -4.76 10.91
N GLN A 125 10.69 -4.77 10.63
CA GLN A 125 11.75 -4.92 11.64
C GLN A 125 12.11 -3.59 12.30
N GLU A 126 12.12 -2.48 11.56
CA GLU A 126 12.55 -1.17 12.05
C GLU A 126 11.60 -0.04 11.60
N PRO A 127 10.40 0.08 12.19
CA PRO A 127 9.40 1.08 11.77
C PRO A 127 9.89 2.54 11.94
N GLU A 128 10.96 2.78 12.70
CA GLU A 128 11.52 4.11 13.01
C GLU A 128 12.69 4.55 12.11
N LYS A 129 13.29 3.67 11.30
CA LYS A 129 14.56 3.96 10.58
C LYS A 129 14.47 4.05 9.05
N VAL A 130 13.33 3.74 8.44
CA VAL A 130 13.18 3.63 6.97
C VAL A 130 13.41 4.95 6.22
N THR A 131 13.42 6.09 6.91
CA THR A 131 13.72 7.40 6.31
C THR A 131 15.17 7.55 5.81
N PHE A 132 16.12 6.78 6.35
CA PHE A 132 17.55 6.99 6.06
C PHE A 132 18.13 6.11 4.92
N SER A 133 17.62 4.89 4.73
CA SER A 133 18.19 3.95 3.74
C SER A 133 17.84 4.29 2.29
N ILE A 134 16.68 4.91 2.04
CA ILE A 134 16.24 5.28 0.68
C ILE A 134 17.15 6.39 0.09
N LEU A 135 17.68 7.28 0.93
CA LEU A 135 18.59 8.34 0.49
C LEU A 135 19.97 7.80 0.09
N LEU A 136 20.46 6.73 0.71
CA LEU A 136 21.77 6.14 0.38
C LEU A 136 21.74 5.34 -0.93
N TYR A 137 20.61 4.71 -1.25
CA TYR A 137 20.46 3.99 -2.53
C TYR A 137 20.38 4.96 -3.71
N ALA A 138 19.74 6.12 -3.57
CA ALA A 138 19.66 7.13 -4.63
C ALA A 138 21.00 7.81 -4.95
N ILE A 139 21.90 7.92 -3.95
CA ILE A 139 23.22 8.55 -4.12
C ILE A 139 24.25 7.58 -4.72
N SER A 140 24.06 6.26 -4.57
CA SER A 140 25.02 5.25 -5.06
C SER A 140 24.87 4.92 -6.56
N TYR A 141 23.89 5.51 -7.24
CA TYR A 141 23.61 5.31 -8.68
C TYR A 141 23.66 6.62 -9.51
N MET A 142 24.21 7.71 -8.96
CA MET A 142 24.69 8.86 -9.73
C MET A 142 26.21 8.78 -9.91
#